data_AF-A0A1I1DYW8-F1
#
_entry.id   AF-A0A1I1DYW8-F1
#
_cell.length_a   1.000
_cell.length_b   1.000
_cell.length_c   1.000
_cell.angle_alpha   90.00
_cell.angle_beta   90.00
_cell.angle_gamma   90.00
#
_symmetry.space_group_name_H-M   'P 1'
#
loop_
_entity.id
_entity.type
_entity.pdbx_description
1 polymer ?
#
loop_
_entity_poly.entity_id
_entity_poly.type
_entity_poly.pdbx_seq_one_letter_code
_entity_poly.pdbx_strand_id
1 'polypeptide(L)'
;MARKPSEEEELAPDAHGLYDATWQDAEWMAMVERLVADGFVTWKEAAATLLGELNPPQVGTQIASSDAGTFGFKANHRSAFPDESLMSHVLEWFYAESGRCVHEVEGKKCGTRLDLQADHINGRENFSDKAAADTLDNLTLRCRRHNVAKRKSHILNANRTLLPAQQALMWILIEIQPRTKVDFGRLCRIYGMTMASVRFDEAWAMAIWREREGRYQIAALTDRYDLVIWPDNAITRRYTSVEPAPVGAQILAPDVHGDGILCFVASPDVGMANLRYYECDVAKIPFIYPLDSRPTTDIAIWPTAKGGVPMPPRGLQLHTWALRRPNQEIYWSAPGLQRRAPVPKTVNGLKVTGLGRRATVSDLSLTIPEGAVKEA
;
A
#
# COMPACT_ATOMS: atom_id res chain seq x y z
N MET A 1 -25.90 -12.96 13.60
CA MET A 1 -25.18 -11.70 13.30
C MET A 1 -23.80 -12.07 12.81
N ALA A 2 -23.41 -11.64 11.61
CA ALA A 2 -22.04 -11.84 11.13
C ALA A 2 -21.08 -11.05 12.04
N ARG A 3 -19.99 -11.67 12.48
CA ARG A 3 -18.93 -11.00 13.25
C ARG A 3 -18.36 -9.88 12.38
N LYS A 4 -18.28 -8.66 12.92
CA LYS A 4 -17.55 -7.57 12.28
C LYS A 4 -16.07 -7.96 12.23
N PRO A 5 -15.40 -7.94 11.07
CA PRO A 5 -13.97 -8.17 11.01
C PRO A 5 -13.25 -7.18 11.94
N SER A 6 -12.17 -7.65 12.56
CA SER A 6 -11.28 -6.78 13.32
C SER A 6 -10.59 -5.78 12.38
N GLU A 7 -10.12 -4.65 12.92
CA GLU A 7 -9.37 -3.63 12.14
C GLU A 7 -8.15 -4.26 11.42
N GLU A 8 -7.57 -5.30 11.98
CA GLU A 8 -6.46 -6.07 11.39
C GLU A 8 -6.89 -7.02 10.26
N GLU A 9 -8.11 -7.57 10.33
CA GLU A 9 -8.73 -8.37 9.26
C GLU A 9 -9.21 -7.48 8.12
N GLU A 10 -9.69 -6.26 8.43
CA GLU A 10 -10.07 -5.30 7.40
C GLU A 10 -8.87 -4.85 6.57
N LEU A 11 -7.68 -4.69 7.16
CA LEU A 11 -6.48 -4.12 6.51
C LEU A 11 -5.50 -5.13 5.96
N ALA A 12 -5.84 -6.40 6.05
CA ALA A 12 -5.02 -7.44 5.55
C ALA A 12 -4.86 -7.32 4.02
N PRO A 13 -3.66 -7.59 3.46
CA PRO A 13 -3.46 -7.58 2.00
C PRO A 13 -4.42 -8.52 1.25
N ASP A 14 -4.87 -9.60 1.91
CA ASP A 14 -5.85 -10.56 1.40
C ASP A 14 -7.27 -9.96 1.30
N ALA A 15 -7.64 -9.02 2.18
CA ALA A 15 -8.96 -8.39 2.27
C ALA A 15 -9.20 -7.28 1.22
N HIS A 16 -8.15 -6.80 0.55
CA HIS A 16 -8.21 -5.63 -0.32
C HIS A 16 -7.70 -5.85 -1.76
N GLY A 17 -7.39 -7.08 -2.12
CA GLY A 17 -7.14 -7.40 -3.52
C GLY A 17 -5.72 -7.24 -4.04
N LEU A 18 -4.81 -6.69 -3.26
CA LEU A 18 -3.40 -6.56 -3.62
C LEU A 18 -2.60 -7.74 -3.07
N TYR A 19 -2.81 -8.91 -3.68
CA TYR A 19 -2.22 -10.17 -3.21
C TYR A 19 -1.53 -10.92 -4.35
N ASP A 20 -0.28 -10.58 -4.57
CA ASP A 20 0.63 -11.25 -5.49
C ASP A 20 0.75 -12.77 -5.23
N ALA A 21 0.57 -13.24 -3.99
CA ALA A 21 0.74 -14.65 -3.69
C ALA A 21 -0.36 -15.56 -4.28
N THR A 22 -1.45 -15.01 -4.83
CA THR A 22 -2.45 -15.79 -5.60
C THR A 22 -2.10 -15.96 -7.08
N TRP A 23 -1.13 -15.20 -7.59
CA TRP A 23 -0.71 -15.30 -8.98
C TRP A 23 -0.07 -16.66 -9.26
N GLN A 24 -0.50 -17.26 -10.36
CA GLN A 24 0.05 -18.49 -10.93
C GLN A 24 1.28 -18.20 -11.79
N ASP A 25 2.09 -19.22 -12.06
CA ASP A 25 3.33 -19.08 -12.84
C ASP A 25 3.11 -18.43 -14.22
N ALA A 26 1.96 -18.69 -14.87
CA ALA A 26 1.62 -18.09 -16.15
C ALA A 26 1.43 -16.56 -16.06
N GLU A 27 0.87 -16.06 -14.97
CA GLU A 27 0.67 -14.62 -14.74
C GLU A 27 2.03 -13.94 -14.51
N TRP A 28 2.92 -14.57 -13.74
CA TRP A 28 4.30 -14.11 -13.54
C TRP A 28 5.10 -14.08 -14.85
N MET A 29 5.00 -15.14 -15.66
CA MET A 29 5.65 -15.21 -16.96
C MET A 29 5.15 -14.09 -17.87
N ALA A 30 3.83 -13.91 -17.97
CA ALA A 30 3.22 -12.86 -18.78
C ALA A 30 3.66 -11.46 -18.33
N MET A 31 3.83 -11.22 -17.03
CA MET A 31 4.37 -9.96 -16.52
C MET A 31 5.80 -9.73 -17.00
N VAL A 32 6.68 -10.73 -16.93
CA VAL A 32 8.07 -10.59 -17.41
C VAL A 32 8.10 -10.31 -18.91
N GLU A 33 7.28 -11.01 -19.69
CA GLU A 33 7.14 -10.77 -21.13
C GLU A 33 6.66 -9.35 -21.43
N ARG A 34 5.68 -8.83 -20.68
CA ARG A 34 5.22 -7.44 -20.79
C ARG A 34 6.34 -6.45 -20.45
N LEU A 35 7.09 -6.67 -19.36
CA LEU A 35 8.21 -5.80 -19.02
C LEU A 35 9.24 -5.71 -20.13
N VAL A 36 9.50 -6.82 -20.82
CA VAL A 36 10.42 -6.84 -21.96
C VAL A 36 9.83 -6.15 -23.19
N ALA A 37 8.57 -6.44 -23.52
CA ALA A 37 7.87 -5.81 -24.64
C ALA A 37 7.73 -4.28 -24.45
N ASP A 38 7.48 -3.85 -23.21
CA ASP A 38 7.33 -2.46 -22.80
C ASP A 38 8.68 -1.75 -22.61
N GLY A 39 9.79 -2.42 -22.90
CA GLY A 39 11.13 -1.85 -22.85
C GLY A 39 11.58 -1.41 -21.45
N PHE A 40 11.00 -1.98 -20.38
CA PHE A 40 11.54 -1.78 -19.03
C PHE A 40 12.91 -2.43 -18.88
N VAL A 41 13.06 -3.62 -19.48
CA VAL A 41 14.30 -4.40 -19.50
C VAL A 41 14.36 -5.19 -20.80
N THR A 42 15.55 -5.60 -21.20
CA THR A 42 15.75 -6.63 -22.23
C THR A 42 15.78 -8.02 -21.59
N TRP A 43 15.58 -9.07 -22.38
CA TRP A 43 15.79 -10.46 -21.91
C TRP A 43 17.20 -10.67 -21.34
N LYS A 44 18.21 -9.98 -21.89
CA LYS A 44 19.59 -10.02 -21.39
C LYS A 44 19.69 -9.43 -19.97
N GLU A 45 19.07 -8.28 -19.72
CA GLU A 45 19.07 -7.64 -18.40
C GLU A 45 18.25 -8.42 -17.38
N ALA A 46 17.10 -8.97 -17.79
CA ALA A 46 16.30 -9.86 -16.95
C ALA A 46 17.09 -11.12 -16.53
N ALA A 47 17.74 -11.80 -17.50
CA ALA A 47 18.56 -12.96 -17.22
C ALA A 47 19.79 -12.61 -16.36
N ALA A 48 20.47 -11.50 -16.63
CA ALA A 48 21.60 -11.04 -15.83
C ALA A 48 21.21 -10.76 -14.38
N THR A 49 20.04 -10.15 -14.16
CA THR A 49 19.48 -9.90 -12.82
C THR A 49 19.18 -11.21 -12.11
N LEU A 50 18.51 -12.15 -12.77
CA LEU A 50 18.21 -13.46 -12.19
C LEU A 50 19.48 -14.25 -11.82
N LEU A 51 20.50 -14.23 -12.69
CA LEU A 51 21.79 -14.86 -12.40
C LEU A 51 22.48 -14.20 -11.20
N GLY A 52 22.36 -12.89 -11.05
CA GLY A 52 22.83 -12.16 -9.86
C GLY A 52 22.13 -12.62 -8.57
N GLU A 53 20.80 -12.75 -8.61
CA GLU A 53 20.00 -13.20 -7.47
C GLU A 53 20.15 -14.69 -7.14
N LEU A 54 20.59 -15.50 -8.11
CA LEU A 54 20.96 -16.91 -7.92
C LEU A 54 22.37 -17.08 -7.32
N ASN A 55 23.19 -16.03 -7.32
CA ASN A 55 24.52 -16.10 -6.74
C ASN A 55 24.41 -16.31 -5.22
N PRO A 56 25.07 -17.34 -4.65
CA PRO A 56 25.00 -17.59 -3.22
C PRO A 56 25.51 -16.39 -2.40
N PRO A 57 25.00 -16.19 -1.16
CA PRO A 57 25.42 -15.06 -0.33
C PRO A 57 26.93 -15.12 -0.03
N GLN A 58 27.54 -13.94 0.08
CA GLN A 58 28.95 -13.79 0.42
C GLN A 58 29.20 -13.98 1.93
N VAL A 59 29.00 -15.22 2.40
CA VAL A 59 29.07 -15.54 3.84
C VAL A 59 30.48 -15.52 4.41
N GLY A 60 31.49 -15.86 3.60
CA GLY A 60 32.88 -15.91 4.04
C GLY A 60 33.39 -14.55 4.54
N THR A 61 33.05 -13.47 3.85
CA THR A 61 33.37 -12.11 4.33
C THR A 61 32.38 -11.68 5.41
N GLN A 62 31.07 -11.86 5.20
CA GLN A 62 30.07 -11.33 6.13
C GLN A 62 30.10 -11.94 7.53
N ILE A 63 30.41 -13.24 7.64
CA ILE A 63 30.45 -13.95 8.93
C ILE A 63 31.88 -13.95 9.47
N ALA A 64 32.86 -14.44 8.70
CA ALA A 64 34.21 -14.64 9.21
C ALA A 64 34.98 -13.33 9.48
N SER A 65 34.59 -12.22 8.85
CA SER A 65 35.19 -10.90 9.13
C SER A 65 34.33 -10.00 10.01
N SER A 66 33.22 -10.51 10.59
CA SER A 66 32.35 -9.70 11.44
C SER A 66 32.93 -9.49 12.85
N ASP A 67 33.05 -8.23 13.24
CA ASP A 67 33.23 -7.85 14.65
C ASP A 67 31.88 -7.85 15.39
N ALA A 68 31.88 -7.53 16.69
CA ALA A 68 30.77 -7.75 17.65
C ALA A 68 29.38 -7.15 17.33
N GLY A 69 29.18 -6.52 16.17
CA GLY A 69 27.92 -5.88 15.77
C GLY A 69 26.96 -6.77 14.95
N THR A 70 27.46 -7.61 14.04
CA THR A 70 26.61 -8.28 13.03
C THR A 70 26.46 -9.78 13.28
N PHE A 71 27.57 -10.53 13.26
CA PHE A 71 27.60 -11.94 13.61
C PHE A 71 28.60 -12.26 14.72
N GLY A 72 29.39 -11.30 15.23
CA GLY A 72 30.32 -11.46 16.36
C GLY A 72 31.35 -12.60 16.23
N PHE A 73 31.39 -13.29 15.09
CA PHE A 73 31.91 -14.64 14.99
C PHE A 73 33.42 -14.65 15.16
N LYS A 74 34.10 -13.67 14.55
CA LYS A 74 35.53 -13.49 14.71
C LYS A 74 35.93 -13.19 16.15
N ALA A 75 35.15 -12.39 16.87
CA ALA A 75 35.46 -12.04 18.25
C ALA A 75 35.27 -13.23 19.20
N ASN A 76 34.24 -14.05 18.96
CA ASN A 76 33.84 -15.13 19.86
C ASN A 76 34.64 -16.43 19.66
N HIS A 77 35.17 -16.64 18.45
CA HIS A 77 35.77 -17.92 18.07
C HIS A 77 37.28 -17.87 17.78
N ARG A 78 37.93 -16.71 17.91
CA ARG A 78 39.38 -16.55 17.65
C ARG A 78 40.26 -17.42 18.56
N SER A 79 39.83 -17.66 19.80
CA SER A 79 40.55 -18.52 20.74
C SER A 79 40.32 -20.01 20.47
N ALA A 80 39.18 -20.37 19.87
CA ALA A 80 38.82 -21.75 19.52
C ALA A 80 39.45 -22.20 18.20
N PHE A 81 39.74 -21.27 17.28
CA PHE A 81 40.36 -21.55 15.97
C PHE A 81 41.61 -20.67 15.75
N PRO A 82 42.71 -20.92 16.48
CA PRO A 82 43.93 -20.12 16.37
C PRO A 82 44.76 -20.41 15.10
N ASP A 83 44.72 -21.65 14.59
CA ASP A 83 45.58 -22.13 13.49
C ASP A 83 44.83 -22.35 12.16
N GLU A 84 43.49 -22.46 12.19
CA GLU A 84 42.64 -22.55 11.01
C GLU A 84 42.03 -21.19 10.67
N SER A 85 41.92 -20.87 9.37
CA SER A 85 41.19 -19.67 8.99
C SER A 85 39.72 -19.87 9.35
N LEU A 86 39.14 -19.00 10.17
CA LEU A 86 37.69 -18.97 10.47
C LEU A 86 36.82 -19.08 9.20
N MET A 87 37.35 -18.61 8.06
CA MET A 87 36.76 -18.75 6.75
C MET A 87 36.56 -20.22 6.33
N SER A 88 37.50 -21.12 6.64
CA SER A 88 37.41 -22.55 6.33
C SER A 88 36.19 -23.19 6.99
N HIS A 89 35.98 -22.96 8.28
CA HIS A 89 34.80 -23.47 9.00
C HIS A 89 33.49 -22.85 8.51
N VAL A 90 33.49 -21.55 8.21
CA VAL A 90 32.31 -20.88 7.63
C VAL A 90 31.98 -21.46 6.26
N LEU A 91 32.98 -21.75 5.43
CA LEU A 91 32.75 -22.35 4.11
C LEU A 91 32.31 -23.81 4.21
N GLU A 92 32.87 -24.58 5.14
CA GLU A 92 32.43 -25.95 5.43
C GLU A 92 30.95 -25.98 5.82
N TRP A 93 30.53 -25.13 6.77
CA TRP A 93 29.12 -24.94 7.11
C TRP A 93 28.30 -24.56 5.88
N PHE A 94 28.74 -23.54 5.13
CA PHE A 94 27.99 -23.03 3.99
C PHE A 94 27.81 -24.06 2.87
N TYR A 95 28.79 -24.93 2.64
CA TYR A 95 28.69 -26.01 1.66
C TYR A 95 27.87 -27.20 2.16
N ALA A 96 27.68 -27.36 3.46
CA ALA A 96 26.77 -28.35 4.02
C ALA A 96 25.29 -27.91 3.93
N GLU A 97 25.02 -26.61 3.76
CA GLU A 97 23.67 -26.08 3.58
C GLU A 97 23.04 -26.55 2.25
N SER A 98 21.71 -26.68 2.23
CA SER A 98 20.96 -27.14 1.04
C SER A 98 21.01 -26.18 -0.17
N GLY A 99 21.55 -24.97 0.01
CA GLY A 99 21.49 -23.88 -0.97
C GLY A 99 20.06 -23.42 -1.28
N ARG A 100 19.11 -23.64 -0.36
CA ARG A 100 17.70 -23.25 -0.47
C ARG A 100 17.22 -22.63 0.83
N CYS A 101 16.22 -21.75 0.74
CA CYS A 101 15.59 -21.20 1.93
C CYS A 101 14.89 -22.30 2.73
N VAL A 102 15.28 -22.45 4.00
CA VAL A 102 14.78 -23.50 4.90
C VAL A 102 13.43 -23.18 5.55
N HIS A 103 12.93 -21.95 5.43
CA HIS A 103 11.73 -21.52 6.12
C HIS A 103 10.50 -22.29 5.65
N GLU A 104 9.60 -22.58 6.59
CA GLU A 104 8.36 -23.32 6.36
C GLU A 104 7.17 -22.45 6.75
N VAL A 105 6.20 -22.36 5.84
CA VAL A 105 4.93 -21.67 6.06
C VAL A 105 3.83 -22.69 5.83
N GLU A 106 3.00 -22.93 6.85
CA GLU A 106 1.86 -23.84 6.78
C GLU A 106 2.21 -25.26 6.26
N GLY A 107 3.33 -25.82 6.73
CA GLY A 107 3.76 -27.17 6.33
C GLY A 107 4.47 -27.23 4.97
N LYS A 108 4.65 -26.08 4.29
CA LYS A 108 5.34 -26.00 2.99
C LYS A 108 6.67 -25.27 3.11
N LYS A 109 7.74 -25.94 2.70
CA LYS A 109 9.07 -25.33 2.62
C LYS A 109 9.14 -24.32 1.49
N CYS A 110 9.75 -23.17 1.75
CA CYS A 110 9.97 -22.13 0.75
C CYS A 110 10.79 -22.65 -0.45
N GLY A 111 11.94 -23.27 -0.19
CA GLY A 111 12.75 -23.92 -1.21
C GLY A 111 13.41 -23.02 -2.27
N THR A 112 13.19 -21.69 -2.23
CA THR A 112 13.77 -20.76 -3.21
C THR A 112 15.29 -20.71 -3.09
N ARG A 113 15.95 -20.43 -4.22
CA ARG A 113 17.40 -20.19 -4.32
C ARG A 113 17.74 -18.71 -4.49
N LEU A 114 16.71 -17.86 -4.62
CA LEU A 114 16.88 -16.43 -4.90
C LEU A 114 17.03 -15.63 -3.61
N ASP A 115 17.92 -14.63 -3.65
CA ASP A 115 18.14 -13.64 -2.58
C ASP A 115 18.32 -14.31 -1.20
N LEU A 116 19.14 -15.36 -1.17
CA LEU A 116 19.49 -16.08 0.06
C LEU A 116 20.45 -15.24 0.91
N GLN A 117 20.22 -15.24 2.21
CA GLN A 117 21.02 -14.55 3.21
C GLN A 117 21.30 -15.52 4.36
N ALA A 118 22.52 -15.47 4.90
CA ALA A 118 22.80 -16.08 6.19
C ALA A 118 22.12 -15.24 7.27
N ASP A 119 21.46 -15.91 8.22
CA ASP A 119 20.82 -15.27 9.36
C ASP A 119 20.75 -16.26 10.52
N HIS A 120 20.56 -15.75 11.73
CA HIS A 120 20.45 -16.59 12.90
C HIS A 120 19.16 -17.44 12.88
N ILE A 121 19.17 -18.66 13.40
CA ILE A 121 17.97 -19.48 13.57
C ILE A 121 17.11 -18.85 14.67
N ASN A 122 17.70 -18.68 15.86
CA ASN A 122 17.16 -17.88 16.94
C ASN A 122 17.78 -16.48 16.91
N GLY A 123 16.96 -15.44 16.88
CA GLY A 123 17.42 -14.05 16.80
C GLY A 123 18.33 -13.68 17.96
N ARG A 124 19.39 -12.91 17.67
CA ARG A 124 20.39 -12.46 18.65
C ARG A 124 19.76 -11.71 19.83
N GLU A 125 18.63 -11.03 19.61
CA GLU A 125 17.83 -10.35 20.64
C GLU A 125 17.29 -11.29 21.72
N ASN A 126 17.13 -12.58 21.43
CA ASN A 126 16.57 -13.58 22.35
C ASN A 126 17.59 -14.22 23.29
N PHE A 127 18.89 -13.93 23.12
CA PHE A 127 19.95 -14.42 23.99
C PHE A 127 20.32 -13.36 25.04
N SER A 128 20.52 -13.79 26.30
CA SER A 128 21.06 -12.92 27.35
C SER A 128 22.53 -12.59 27.08
N ASP A 129 23.32 -13.60 26.72
CA ASP A 129 24.66 -13.44 26.16
C ASP A 129 24.59 -13.41 24.63
N LYS A 130 24.90 -12.25 24.05
CA LYS A 130 24.85 -12.05 22.60
C LYS A 130 25.89 -12.88 21.85
N ALA A 131 26.99 -13.28 22.50
CA ALA A 131 27.99 -14.14 21.89
C ALA A 131 27.50 -15.58 21.68
N ALA A 132 26.60 -16.06 22.54
CA ALA A 132 25.99 -17.39 22.42
C ALA A 132 25.06 -17.53 21.20
N ALA A 133 24.60 -16.41 20.63
CA ALA A 133 23.83 -16.41 19.38
C ALA A 133 24.73 -16.63 18.16
N ASP A 134 26.00 -16.26 18.26
CA ASP A 134 26.93 -16.07 17.16
C ASP A 134 27.74 -17.37 16.90
N THR A 135 27.03 -18.47 16.65
CA THR A 135 27.57 -19.81 16.39
C THR A 135 27.06 -20.37 15.06
N LEU A 136 27.85 -21.19 14.36
CA LEU A 136 27.43 -21.79 13.07
C LEU A 136 26.16 -22.63 13.21
N ASP A 137 26.00 -23.34 14.34
CA ASP A 137 24.80 -24.14 14.63
C ASP A 137 23.53 -23.29 14.79
N ASN A 138 23.68 -22.00 15.09
CA ASN A 138 22.58 -21.04 15.15
C ASN A 138 22.50 -20.20 13.86
N LEU A 139 23.16 -20.57 12.76
CA LEU A 139 23.03 -19.92 11.46
C LEU A 139 22.29 -20.81 10.47
N THR A 140 21.62 -20.18 9.50
CA THR A 140 20.97 -20.88 8.39
C THR A 140 20.80 -19.96 7.19
N LEU A 141 20.43 -20.52 6.03
CA LEU A 141 20.09 -19.76 4.83
C LEU A 141 18.57 -19.51 4.71
N ARG A 142 18.19 -18.24 4.62
CA ARG A 142 16.81 -17.81 4.35
C ARG A 142 16.78 -16.81 3.23
N CYS A 143 15.72 -16.81 2.42
CA CYS A 143 15.52 -15.72 1.48
C CYS A 143 15.15 -14.44 2.24
N ARG A 144 15.44 -13.28 1.65
CA ARG A 144 15.16 -11.97 2.24
C ARG A 144 13.72 -11.82 2.73
N ARG A 145 12.74 -12.36 1.99
CA ARG A 145 11.32 -12.39 2.40
C ARG A 145 11.14 -13.03 3.78
N HIS A 146 11.65 -14.25 3.96
CA HIS A 146 11.50 -15.01 5.20
C HIS A 146 12.41 -14.51 6.32
N ASN A 147 13.49 -13.79 5.99
CA ASN A 147 14.32 -13.10 6.97
C ASN A 147 13.53 -11.96 7.67
N VAL A 148 12.72 -11.21 6.92
CA VAL A 148 11.90 -10.11 7.47
C VAL A 148 10.92 -10.59 8.55
N ALA A 149 10.42 -11.83 8.45
CA ALA A 149 9.46 -12.39 9.40
C ALA A 149 9.95 -12.48 10.86
N LYS A 150 11.26 -12.50 11.08
CA LYS A 150 11.82 -12.49 12.44
C LYS A 150 11.75 -11.12 13.11
N ARG A 151 11.63 -10.03 12.35
CA ARG A 151 11.62 -8.68 12.90
C ARG A 151 10.29 -8.44 13.59
N LYS A 152 10.31 -8.20 14.90
CA LYS A 152 9.09 -7.94 15.71
C LYS A 152 8.18 -6.88 15.09
N SER A 153 8.74 -5.85 14.47
CA SER A 153 7.98 -4.78 13.80
C SER A 153 7.28 -5.19 12.50
N HIS A 154 7.54 -6.38 11.99
CA HIS A 154 6.99 -6.89 10.71
C HIS A 154 6.21 -8.19 10.90
N ILE A 155 6.12 -8.74 12.12
CA ILE A 155 5.53 -10.05 12.39
C ILE A 155 4.08 -10.18 11.91
N LEU A 156 3.34 -9.07 11.91
CA LEU A 156 1.91 -9.03 11.52
C LEU A 156 1.70 -9.08 10.00
N ASN A 157 2.69 -8.64 9.21
CA ASN A 157 2.56 -8.56 7.74
C ASN A 157 3.57 -9.45 7.01
N ALA A 158 4.58 -9.97 7.71
CA ALA A 158 5.55 -10.85 7.11
C ALA A 158 4.89 -12.15 6.66
N ASN A 159 5.34 -12.65 5.51
CA ASN A 159 4.82 -13.86 4.87
C ASN A 159 3.36 -13.81 4.42
N ARG A 160 2.67 -12.68 4.59
CA ARG A 160 1.36 -12.46 3.96
C ARG A 160 1.54 -12.22 2.47
N THR A 161 2.51 -11.40 2.06
CA THR A 161 2.76 -11.16 0.63
C THR A 161 3.97 -11.93 0.10
N LEU A 162 4.02 -12.13 -1.23
CA LEU A 162 5.12 -12.84 -1.90
C LEU A 162 6.33 -11.94 -2.13
N LEU A 163 6.13 -10.71 -2.57
CA LEU A 163 7.22 -9.82 -2.97
C LEU A 163 7.77 -9.03 -1.78
N PRO A 164 9.12 -8.92 -1.65
CA PRO A 164 9.71 -7.96 -0.74
C PRO A 164 9.37 -6.53 -1.18
N ALA A 165 9.49 -5.57 -0.24
CA ALA A 165 8.98 -4.22 -0.44
C ALA A 165 9.48 -3.52 -1.73
N GLN A 166 10.73 -3.73 -2.14
CA GLN A 166 11.28 -3.11 -3.35
C GLN A 166 10.58 -3.62 -4.62
N GLN A 167 10.38 -4.93 -4.72
CA GLN A 167 9.71 -5.56 -5.85
C GLN A 167 8.21 -5.22 -5.84
N ALA A 168 7.58 -5.23 -4.67
CA ALA A 168 6.18 -4.89 -4.52
C ALA A 168 5.86 -3.44 -4.92
N LEU A 169 6.76 -2.48 -4.64
CA LEU A 169 6.62 -1.10 -5.11
C LEU A 169 6.52 -1.05 -6.65
N MET A 170 7.40 -1.78 -7.33
CA MET A 170 7.42 -1.83 -8.79
C MET A 170 6.21 -2.59 -9.34
N TRP A 171 5.85 -3.71 -8.73
CA TRP A 171 4.67 -4.49 -9.11
C TRP A 171 3.39 -3.64 -9.06
N ILE A 172 3.17 -2.88 -7.98
CA ILE A 172 2.03 -1.96 -7.88
C ILE A 172 2.07 -0.90 -9.00
N LEU A 173 3.23 -0.31 -9.29
CA LEU A 173 3.34 0.68 -10.36
C LEU A 173 3.08 0.10 -11.74
N ILE A 174 3.57 -1.11 -12.02
CA ILE A 174 3.49 -1.71 -13.36
C ILE A 174 2.11 -2.31 -13.62
N GLU A 175 1.57 -3.05 -12.65
CA GLU A 175 0.33 -3.81 -12.83
C GLU A 175 -0.90 -2.98 -12.53
N ILE A 176 -0.88 -2.18 -11.45
CA ILE A 176 -2.05 -1.37 -11.07
C ILE A 176 -2.02 0.01 -11.73
N GLN A 177 -0.83 0.52 -12.06
CA GLN A 177 -0.61 1.85 -12.64
C GLN A 177 -1.40 2.98 -11.95
N PRO A 178 -1.22 3.19 -10.63
CA PRO A 178 -1.86 4.27 -9.91
C PRO A 178 -1.69 5.61 -10.62
N ARG A 179 -2.78 6.35 -10.80
CA ARG A 179 -2.79 7.64 -11.50
C ARG A 179 -2.30 8.79 -10.62
N THR A 180 -2.20 8.60 -9.32
CA THR A 180 -1.63 9.59 -8.40
C THR A 180 -0.66 8.96 -7.43
N LYS A 181 0.30 9.76 -6.97
CA LYS A 181 1.19 9.38 -5.87
C LYS A 181 0.43 9.04 -4.58
N VAL A 182 -0.69 9.72 -4.35
CA VAL A 182 -1.54 9.47 -3.18
C VAL A 182 -2.11 8.05 -3.26
N ASP A 183 -2.68 7.67 -4.40
CA ASP A 183 -3.19 6.31 -4.61
C ASP A 183 -2.07 5.27 -4.57
N PHE A 184 -0.91 5.57 -5.15
CA PHE A 184 0.24 4.67 -5.03
C PHE A 184 0.62 4.40 -3.58
N GLY A 185 0.72 5.45 -2.76
CA GLY A 185 0.95 5.31 -1.33
C GLY A 185 -0.15 4.52 -0.62
N ARG A 186 -1.43 4.72 -0.99
CA ARG A 186 -2.55 3.94 -0.46
C ARG A 186 -2.41 2.46 -0.79
N LEU A 187 -2.19 2.13 -2.06
CA LEU A 187 -1.99 0.76 -2.53
C LEU A 187 -0.80 0.10 -1.79
N CYS A 188 0.30 0.81 -1.58
CA CYS A 188 1.44 0.29 -0.81
C CYS A 188 1.07 -0.04 0.65
N ARG A 189 0.25 0.79 1.30
CA ARG A 189 -0.22 0.55 2.67
C ARG A 189 -1.20 -0.62 2.72
N ILE A 190 -2.12 -0.68 1.76
CA ILE A 190 -3.07 -1.78 1.59
C ILE A 190 -2.33 -3.11 1.36
N TYR A 191 -1.26 -3.09 0.57
CA TYR A 191 -0.37 -4.24 0.36
C TYR A 191 0.40 -4.65 1.64
N GLY A 192 0.36 -3.83 2.71
CA GLY A 192 0.97 -4.15 4.01
C GLY A 192 2.36 -3.53 4.23
N MET A 193 2.80 -2.60 3.39
CA MET A 193 4.08 -1.92 3.59
C MET A 193 4.01 -0.92 4.75
N THR A 194 4.88 -1.10 5.75
CA THR A 194 4.94 -0.25 6.96
C THR A 194 6.08 0.78 6.92
N MET A 195 6.91 0.78 5.87
CA MET A 195 8.05 1.70 5.74
C MET A 195 7.64 3.18 5.66
N ALA A 196 8.61 4.09 5.86
CA ALA A 196 8.38 5.52 5.76
C ALA A 196 7.93 5.92 4.35
N SER A 197 6.98 6.85 4.26
CA SER A 197 6.38 7.27 2.99
C SER A 197 7.37 7.88 2.00
N VAL A 198 8.53 8.36 2.46
CA VAL A 198 9.63 8.83 1.59
C VAL A 198 10.06 7.77 0.57
N ARG A 199 10.02 6.48 0.93
CA ARG A 199 10.33 5.40 -0.02
C ARG A 199 9.28 5.27 -1.13
N PHE A 200 8.04 5.64 -0.86
CA PHE A 200 6.99 5.71 -1.87
C PHE A 200 7.21 6.92 -2.79
N ASP A 201 7.64 8.05 -2.21
CA ASP A 201 8.00 9.24 -2.99
C ASP A 201 9.17 8.95 -3.94
N GLU A 202 10.19 8.24 -3.47
CA GLU A 202 11.33 7.80 -4.29
C GLU A 202 10.91 6.82 -5.38
N ALA A 203 10.11 5.80 -5.04
CA ALA A 203 9.63 4.82 -6.03
C ALA A 203 8.71 5.45 -7.08
N TRP A 204 7.96 6.51 -6.74
CA TRP A 204 7.13 7.26 -7.67
C TRP A 204 7.92 7.89 -8.83
N ALA A 205 9.25 8.03 -8.71
CA ALA A 205 10.09 8.46 -9.81
C ALA A 205 9.93 7.59 -11.06
N MET A 206 9.68 6.28 -10.90
CA MET A 206 9.46 5.37 -12.02
C MET A 206 8.21 5.76 -12.83
N ALA A 207 7.10 6.10 -12.16
CA ALA A 207 5.89 6.58 -12.83
C ALA A 207 6.16 7.86 -13.63
N ILE A 208 6.93 8.80 -13.05
CA ILE A 208 7.31 10.06 -13.71
C ILE A 208 8.20 9.80 -14.93
N TRP A 209 9.16 8.87 -14.85
CA TRP A 209 10.01 8.53 -15.99
C TRP A 209 9.20 7.90 -17.13
N ARG A 210 8.30 6.98 -16.80
CA ARG A 210 7.43 6.33 -17.78
C ARG A 210 6.39 7.27 -18.37
N GLU A 211 5.90 8.25 -17.61
CA GLU A 211 5.02 9.30 -18.13
C GLU A 211 5.73 10.13 -19.19
N ARG A 212 7.00 10.50 -18.98
CA ARG A 212 7.80 11.24 -19.98
C ARG A 212 8.01 10.46 -21.28
N GLU A 213 7.96 9.13 -21.21
CA GLU A 213 8.00 8.23 -22.35
C GLU A 213 6.62 8.01 -23.00
N GLY A 214 5.55 8.59 -22.44
CA GLY A 214 4.17 8.39 -22.88
C GLY A 214 3.60 7.01 -22.52
N ARG A 215 4.22 6.31 -21.57
CA ARG A 215 3.89 4.91 -21.18
C ARG A 215 3.25 4.80 -19.81
N TYR A 216 2.93 5.92 -19.18
CA TYR A 216 2.24 6.00 -17.90
C TYR A 216 1.39 7.26 -17.88
N GLN A 217 0.21 7.19 -17.28
CA GLN A 217 -0.69 8.34 -17.16
C GLN A 217 -0.77 8.79 -15.71
N ILE A 218 -0.31 10.02 -15.42
CA ILE A 218 -0.48 10.67 -14.13
C ILE A 218 -1.60 11.69 -14.24
N ALA A 219 -2.50 11.66 -13.25
CA ALA A 219 -3.65 12.53 -13.17
C ALA A 219 -3.25 13.96 -12.81
N ALA A 220 -3.71 14.93 -13.60
CA ALA A 220 -3.51 16.35 -13.37
C ALA A 220 -4.71 17.00 -12.68
N LEU A 221 -4.47 18.15 -12.03
CA LEU A 221 -5.54 18.95 -11.43
C LEU A 221 -6.48 19.57 -12.48
N THR A 222 -5.98 19.76 -13.69
CA THR A 222 -6.71 20.33 -14.82
C THR A 222 -7.58 19.32 -15.58
N ASP A 223 -7.46 18.03 -15.24
CA ASP A 223 -8.22 16.98 -15.91
C ASP A 223 -9.68 16.94 -15.43
N ARG A 224 -10.48 16.18 -16.20
CA ARG A 224 -11.91 15.96 -15.95
C ARG A 224 -12.18 14.53 -15.51
N TYR A 225 -13.04 14.41 -14.52
CA TYR A 225 -13.35 13.14 -13.87
C TYR A 225 -14.84 12.91 -13.73
N ASP A 226 -15.25 11.65 -13.86
CA ASP A 226 -16.54 11.21 -13.35
C ASP A 226 -16.34 10.76 -11.89
N LEU A 227 -17.12 11.32 -10.98
CA LEU A 227 -17.27 10.79 -9.63
C LEU A 227 -18.32 9.68 -9.66
N VAL A 228 -17.97 8.55 -9.05
CA VAL A 228 -18.78 7.35 -9.06
C VAL A 228 -19.04 6.95 -7.61
N ILE A 229 -20.30 6.62 -7.32
CA ILE A 229 -20.73 6.08 -6.02
C ILE A 229 -21.07 4.60 -6.16
N TRP A 230 -20.63 3.82 -5.18
CA TRP A 230 -20.79 2.38 -5.14
C TRP A 230 -21.94 1.96 -4.21
N PRO A 231 -22.42 0.69 -4.27
CA PRO A 231 -23.48 0.20 -3.39
C PRO A 231 -23.16 0.31 -1.90
N ASP A 232 -21.88 0.28 -1.53
CA ASP A 232 -21.39 0.47 -0.16
C ASP A 232 -21.14 1.94 0.20
N ASN A 233 -21.62 2.87 -0.63
CA ASN A 233 -21.40 4.32 -0.56
C ASN A 233 -19.93 4.77 -0.69
N ALA A 234 -19.02 3.89 -1.10
CA ALA A 234 -17.69 4.35 -1.49
C ALA A 234 -17.81 5.35 -2.64
N ILE A 235 -16.96 6.39 -2.62
CA ILE A 235 -16.82 7.31 -3.76
C ILE A 235 -15.41 7.15 -4.31
N THR A 236 -15.34 6.91 -5.61
CA THR A 236 -14.13 6.87 -6.40
C THR A 236 -14.26 7.80 -7.59
N ARG A 237 -13.17 8.05 -8.30
CA ARG A 237 -13.18 8.80 -9.55
C ARG A 237 -12.59 8.01 -10.70
N ARG A 238 -12.84 8.46 -11.92
CA ARG A 238 -12.23 7.94 -13.14
C ARG A 238 -12.16 9.07 -14.15
N TYR A 239 -11.34 8.92 -15.19
CA TYR A 239 -11.36 9.87 -16.30
C TYR A 239 -12.75 9.89 -16.95
N THR A 240 -13.19 11.08 -17.35
CA THR A 240 -14.49 11.26 -18.01
C THR A 240 -14.55 10.49 -19.33
N SER A 241 -15.68 9.78 -19.53
CA SER A 241 -16.13 9.24 -20.82
C SER A 241 -15.22 8.27 -21.59
N VAL A 242 -14.31 7.53 -20.95
CA VAL A 242 -13.48 6.54 -21.68
C VAL A 242 -14.12 5.14 -21.74
N GLU A 243 -14.91 4.75 -20.74
CA GLU A 243 -15.46 3.39 -20.60
C GLU A 243 -16.86 3.39 -19.97
N PRO A 244 -17.68 2.32 -20.05
CA PRO A 244 -18.93 2.21 -19.30
C PRO A 244 -18.68 2.34 -17.80
N ALA A 245 -19.65 2.84 -17.03
CA ALA A 245 -19.55 2.82 -15.57
C ALA A 245 -19.34 1.36 -15.10
N PRO A 246 -18.45 1.10 -14.13
CA PRO A 246 -18.28 -0.25 -13.60
C PRO A 246 -19.60 -0.84 -13.11
N VAL A 247 -19.75 -2.16 -13.26
CA VAL A 247 -20.98 -2.87 -12.86
C VAL A 247 -21.27 -2.60 -11.38
N GLY A 248 -22.50 -2.16 -11.11
CA GLY A 248 -22.98 -1.85 -9.76
C GLY A 248 -22.69 -0.42 -9.27
N ALA A 249 -21.86 0.34 -9.99
CA ALA A 249 -21.55 1.72 -9.64
C ALA A 249 -22.48 2.72 -10.36
N GLN A 250 -22.79 3.84 -9.74
CA GLN A 250 -23.60 4.92 -10.32
C GLN A 250 -22.75 6.18 -10.49
N ILE A 251 -22.96 6.92 -11.58
CA ILE A 251 -22.33 8.24 -11.73
C ILE A 251 -22.96 9.19 -10.71
N LEU A 252 -22.16 9.65 -9.76
CA LEU A 252 -22.55 10.67 -8.79
C LEU A 252 -22.50 12.06 -9.43
N ALA A 253 -21.42 12.36 -10.15
CA ALA A 253 -21.23 13.62 -10.86
C ALA A 253 -20.31 13.43 -12.09
N PRO A 254 -20.76 13.76 -13.30
CA PRO A 254 -19.92 13.72 -14.49
C PRO A 254 -19.09 15.01 -14.69
N ASP A 255 -18.02 14.92 -15.47
CA ASP A 255 -17.20 16.06 -15.94
C ASP A 255 -16.69 17.03 -14.85
N VAL A 256 -16.31 16.48 -13.70
CA VAL A 256 -15.82 17.24 -12.55
C VAL A 256 -14.34 17.61 -12.75
N HIS A 257 -14.01 18.89 -12.56
CA HIS A 257 -12.62 19.34 -12.55
C HIS A 257 -11.84 18.76 -11.37
N GLY A 258 -10.57 18.40 -11.61
CA GLY A 258 -9.66 17.89 -10.58
C GLY A 258 -9.38 18.82 -9.42
N ASP A 259 -9.42 20.13 -9.66
CA ASP A 259 -9.26 21.17 -8.64
C ASP A 259 -10.54 21.41 -7.81
N GLY A 260 -11.64 20.75 -8.15
CA GLY A 260 -12.90 20.82 -7.43
C GLY A 260 -12.83 20.24 -6.02
N ILE A 261 -13.81 20.61 -5.20
CA ILE A 261 -13.98 20.12 -3.83
C ILE A 261 -15.38 19.51 -3.73
N LEU A 262 -15.41 18.20 -3.47
CA LEU A 262 -16.64 17.49 -3.14
C LEU A 262 -16.98 17.80 -1.68
N CYS A 263 -18.10 18.47 -1.50
CA CYS A 263 -18.68 18.77 -0.21
C CYS A 263 -19.88 17.86 0.01
N PHE A 264 -19.96 17.19 1.15
CA PHE A 264 -21.07 16.27 1.39
C PHE A 264 -21.45 16.15 2.86
N VAL A 265 -22.71 15.78 3.09
CA VAL A 265 -23.25 15.44 4.40
C VAL A 265 -23.54 13.95 4.42
N ALA A 266 -23.00 13.25 5.42
CA ALA A 266 -23.21 11.82 5.58
C ALA A 266 -23.42 11.41 7.05
N SER A 267 -24.04 10.25 7.28
CA SER A 267 -24.20 9.63 8.61
C SER A 267 -23.68 8.20 8.65
N PRO A 268 -23.22 7.71 9.82
CA PRO A 268 -22.78 6.32 9.97
C PRO A 268 -23.93 5.29 9.95
N ASP A 269 -25.15 5.69 10.33
CA ASP A 269 -26.29 4.78 10.49
C ASP A 269 -27.51 5.26 9.68
N VAL A 270 -28.30 4.30 9.21
CA VAL A 270 -29.62 4.50 8.60
C VAL A 270 -30.63 4.77 9.71
N GLY A 271 -31.01 6.04 9.93
CA GLY A 271 -32.05 6.39 10.92
C GLY A 271 -31.77 7.55 11.89
N MET A 272 -30.71 8.33 11.70
CA MET A 272 -30.36 9.61 12.39
C MET A 272 -29.49 9.55 13.66
N ALA A 273 -28.52 10.49 13.73
CA ALA A 273 -28.34 11.52 14.78
C ALA A 273 -27.00 12.26 14.66
N ASN A 274 -25.98 11.66 14.02
CA ASN A 274 -24.63 12.24 13.94
C ASN A 274 -24.26 12.63 12.52
N LEU A 275 -24.96 13.62 11.96
CA LEU A 275 -24.57 14.18 10.67
C LEU A 275 -23.20 14.82 10.76
N ARG A 276 -22.39 14.55 9.74
CA ARG A 276 -21.07 15.13 9.57
C ARG A 276 -21.01 15.77 8.20
N TYR A 277 -20.46 16.97 8.17
CA TYR A 277 -20.11 17.67 6.95
C TYR A 277 -18.65 17.37 6.61
N TYR A 278 -18.40 17.03 5.36
CA TYR A 278 -17.10 16.66 4.84
C TYR A 278 -16.74 17.52 3.62
N GLU A 279 -15.45 17.84 3.49
CA GLU A 279 -14.85 18.32 2.25
C GLU A 279 -13.71 17.39 1.84
N CYS A 280 -13.73 16.99 0.57
CA CYS A 280 -12.67 16.21 -0.06
C CYS A 280 -12.26 16.86 -1.39
N ASP A 281 -10.97 17.13 -1.55
CA ASP A 281 -10.44 17.58 -2.84
C ASP A 281 -10.65 16.45 -3.87
N VAL A 282 -11.22 16.77 -5.04
CA VAL A 282 -11.49 15.78 -6.10
C VAL A 282 -10.20 15.05 -6.49
N ALA A 283 -9.08 15.77 -6.54
CA ALA A 283 -7.73 15.23 -6.76
C ALA A 283 -7.27 14.18 -5.72
N LYS A 284 -7.91 14.09 -4.56
CA LYS A 284 -7.60 13.12 -3.50
C LYS A 284 -8.59 11.98 -3.42
N ILE A 285 -9.70 12.04 -4.16
CA ILE A 285 -10.62 10.92 -4.32
C ILE A 285 -9.85 9.81 -5.08
N PRO A 286 -9.83 8.55 -4.61
CA PRO A 286 -9.15 7.44 -5.26
C PRO A 286 -9.69 7.20 -6.65
N PHE A 287 -8.80 6.94 -7.60
CA PHE A 287 -9.19 6.45 -8.93
C PHE A 287 -9.72 5.04 -8.87
N ILE A 288 -10.66 4.66 -9.74
CA ILE A 288 -11.04 3.26 -9.97
C ILE A 288 -9.87 2.55 -10.64
N TYR A 289 -9.45 1.41 -10.09
CA TYR A 289 -8.49 0.49 -10.72
C TYR A 289 -9.15 -0.87 -10.93
N PRO A 290 -9.00 -1.50 -12.11
CA PRO A 290 -9.43 -2.87 -12.31
C PRO A 290 -8.49 -3.80 -11.52
N LEU A 291 -8.98 -4.38 -10.43
CA LEU A 291 -8.24 -5.36 -9.62
C LEU A 291 -8.72 -6.79 -9.95
N ASP A 292 -8.81 -7.09 -11.25
CA ASP A 292 -9.32 -8.35 -11.84
C ASP A 292 -10.60 -8.88 -11.15
N SER A 293 -10.44 -9.89 -10.30
CA SER A 293 -11.51 -10.68 -9.68
C SER A 293 -12.17 -10.00 -8.48
N ARG A 294 -11.82 -8.76 -8.14
CA ARG A 294 -12.16 -8.16 -6.83
C ARG A 294 -12.82 -6.78 -6.93
N PRO A 295 -13.54 -6.33 -5.88
CA PRO A 295 -14.29 -5.09 -5.92
C PRO A 295 -13.37 -3.88 -6.05
N THR A 296 -13.57 -3.08 -7.10
CA THR A 296 -12.75 -1.88 -7.34
C THR A 296 -12.90 -0.77 -6.27
N THR A 297 -13.72 -0.99 -5.23
CA THR A 297 -13.94 -0.10 -4.10
C THR A 297 -12.90 -0.21 -3.00
N ASP A 298 -12.03 -1.22 -3.00
CA ASP A 298 -11.13 -1.47 -1.86
C ASP A 298 -10.05 -0.40 -1.64
N ILE A 299 -9.75 0.34 -2.69
CA ILE A 299 -8.91 1.54 -2.67
C ILE A 299 -9.59 2.78 -2.08
N ALA A 300 -10.90 2.74 -1.83
CA ALA A 300 -11.67 3.80 -1.17
C ALA A 300 -11.43 3.86 0.35
N ILE A 301 -10.22 3.49 0.79
CA ILE A 301 -9.79 3.46 2.18
C ILE A 301 -8.63 4.45 2.36
N TRP A 302 -8.70 5.23 3.43
CA TRP A 302 -7.63 6.12 3.84
C TRP A 302 -6.71 5.42 4.85
N PRO A 303 -5.45 5.08 4.49
CA PRO A 303 -4.53 4.48 5.45
C PRO A 303 -4.21 5.50 6.54
N THR A 304 -4.50 5.16 7.81
CA THR A 304 -4.02 5.93 8.97
C THR A 304 -2.96 5.12 9.73
N ALA A 305 -2.21 5.78 10.61
CA ALA A 305 -1.15 5.15 11.39
C ALA A 305 -1.63 4.03 12.34
N LYS A 306 -2.94 3.93 12.61
CA LYS A 306 -3.54 2.90 13.47
C LYS A 306 -4.41 1.88 12.74
N GLY A 307 -4.60 2.08 11.44
CA GLY A 307 -5.48 1.28 10.63
C GLY A 307 -6.20 2.14 9.61
N GLY A 308 -6.37 1.65 8.40
CA GLY A 308 -7.03 2.39 7.33
C GLY A 308 -8.49 2.67 7.71
N VAL A 309 -8.86 3.95 7.78
CA VAL A 309 -10.25 4.36 7.95
C VAL A 309 -10.83 4.48 6.54
N PRO A 310 -11.99 3.88 6.23
CA PRO A 310 -12.65 4.07 4.94
C PRO A 310 -12.73 5.55 4.61
N MET A 311 -12.36 5.95 3.40
CA MET A 311 -12.53 7.34 3.01
C MET A 311 -14.04 7.61 2.99
N PRO A 312 -14.53 8.57 3.79
CA PRO A 312 -15.93 8.93 3.76
C PRO A 312 -16.34 9.29 2.32
N PRO A 313 -17.50 8.80 1.84
CA PRO A 313 -18.56 8.17 2.60
C PRO A 313 -18.61 6.62 2.54
N ARG A 314 -17.51 5.88 2.30
CA ARG A 314 -17.61 4.40 2.35
C ARG A 314 -18.18 3.94 3.71
N GLY A 315 -19.26 3.17 3.68
CA GLY A 315 -20.01 2.74 4.86
C GLY A 315 -20.81 3.85 5.56
N LEU A 316 -20.87 5.07 5.01
CA LEU A 316 -21.72 6.17 5.47
C LEU A 316 -22.88 6.39 4.49
N GLN A 317 -24.06 6.64 5.01
CA GLN A 317 -25.18 7.07 4.19
C GLN A 317 -24.97 8.51 3.74
N LEU A 318 -24.81 8.72 2.44
CA LEU A 318 -24.76 10.03 1.81
C LEU A 318 -26.17 10.66 1.76
N HIS A 319 -26.33 11.87 2.29
CA HIS A 319 -27.62 12.57 2.33
C HIS A 319 -27.73 13.68 1.29
N THR A 320 -26.70 14.51 1.19
CA THR A 320 -26.63 15.60 0.21
C THR A 320 -25.17 15.90 -0.11
N TRP A 321 -24.92 16.43 -1.31
CA TRP A 321 -23.58 16.80 -1.76
C TRP A 321 -23.65 17.99 -2.72
N ALA A 322 -22.52 18.67 -2.89
CA ALA A 322 -22.31 19.69 -3.89
C ALA A 322 -20.83 19.73 -4.30
N LEU A 323 -20.57 20.21 -5.52
CA LEU A 323 -19.21 20.39 -6.05
C LEU A 323 -18.91 21.88 -6.17
N ARG A 324 -17.90 22.34 -5.42
CA ARG A 324 -17.47 23.74 -5.44
C ARG A 324 -16.06 23.87 -5.96
N ARG A 325 -15.74 25.01 -6.57
CA ARG A 325 -14.36 25.43 -6.83
C ARG A 325 -13.69 25.88 -5.52
N PRO A 326 -12.35 25.90 -5.44
CA PRO A 326 -11.63 26.32 -4.24
C PRO A 326 -12.03 27.69 -3.71
N ASN A 327 -12.34 28.63 -4.61
CA ASN A 327 -12.75 30.01 -4.31
C ASN A 327 -14.26 30.19 -4.07
N GLN A 328 -15.07 29.14 -4.20
CA GLN A 328 -16.51 29.22 -3.97
C GLN A 328 -16.85 28.91 -2.51
N GLU A 329 -17.81 29.66 -1.97
CA GLU A 329 -18.42 29.34 -0.68
C GLU A 329 -19.56 28.34 -0.84
N ILE A 330 -19.82 27.58 0.23
CA ILE A 330 -20.90 26.61 0.28
C ILE A 330 -21.81 26.89 1.47
N TYR A 331 -23.09 26.75 1.22
CA TYR A 331 -24.15 27.06 2.16
C TYR A 331 -25.01 25.82 2.39
N TRP A 332 -25.57 25.76 3.59
CA TRP A 332 -26.65 24.87 3.90
C TRP A 332 -27.95 25.62 3.67
N SER A 333 -28.86 24.96 2.96
CA SER A 333 -30.19 25.46 2.70
C SER A 333 -31.20 24.50 3.32
N ALA A 334 -32.17 25.07 4.03
CA ALA A 334 -33.39 24.42 4.48
C ALA A 334 -34.55 25.42 4.34
N PRO A 335 -35.82 24.99 4.36
CA PRO A 335 -36.95 25.91 4.27
C PRO A 335 -36.85 27.04 5.31
N GLY A 336 -36.72 28.28 4.83
CA GLY A 336 -36.57 29.48 5.67
C GLY A 336 -35.20 29.70 6.31
N LEU A 337 -34.17 28.92 5.96
CA LEU A 337 -32.82 29.03 6.53
C LEU A 337 -31.75 28.84 5.46
N GLN A 338 -30.90 29.85 5.27
CA GLN A 338 -29.65 29.71 4.53
C GLN A 338 -28.50 30.13 5.44
N ARG A 339 -27.53 29.23 5.64
CA ARG A 339 -26.35 29.50 6.46
C ARG A 339 -25.10 29.02 5.76
N ARG A 340 -24.02 29.78 5.88
CA ARG A 340 -22.72 29.32 5.40
C ARG A 340 -22.33 28.03 6.11
N ALA A 341 -21.82 27.06 5.35
CA ALA A 341 -21.31 25.82 5.91
C ALA A 341 -20.13 26.11 6.87
N PRO A 342 -20.03 25.38 7.99
CA PRO A 342 -18.94 25.54 8.93
C PRO A 342 -17.62 25.15 8.28
N VAL A 343 -16.54 25.83 8.66
CA VAL A 343 -15.19 25.47 8.22
C VAL A 343 -14.83 24.11 8.85
N PRO A 344 -14.56 23.09 8.03
CA PRO A 344 -14.26 21.77 8.55
C PRO A 344 -12.84 21.68 9.10
N LYS A 345 -12.65 20.90 10.18
CA LYS A 345 -11.30 20.63 10.74
C LYS A 345 -10.64 19.50 9.98
N THR A 346 -9.33 19.58 9.76
CA THR A 346 -8.59 18.48 9.12
C THR A 346 -8.39 17.35 10.13
N VAL A 347 -8.91 16.17 9.83
CA VAL A 347 -8.73 14.93 10.57
C VAL A 347 -8.25 13.87 9.58
N ASN A 348 -7.02 13.38 9.76
CA ASN A 348 -6.41 12.38 8.88
C ASN A 348 -6.42 12.78 7.39
N GLY A 349 -6.21 14.06 7.07
CA GLY A 349 -6.17 14.54 5.67
C GLY A 349 -7.53 14.81 5.03
N LEU A 350 -8.63 14.44 5.69
CA LEU A 350 -10.00 14.79 5.30
C LEU A 350 -10.49 15.96 6.18
N LYS A 351 -11.24 16.90 5.62
CA LYS A 351 -11.84 17.95 6.44
C LYS A 351 -13.24 17.52 6.90
N VAL A 352 -13.50 17.52 8.19
CA VAL A 352 -14.78 17.13 8.80
C VAL A 352 -15.20 18.08 9.93
N THR A 353 -16.50 18.34 10.03
CA THR A 353 -17.14 18.96 11.21
C THR A 353 -18.45 18.24 11.53
N GLY A 354 -18.72 18.01 12.82
CA GLY A 354 -19.99 17.45 13.28
C GLY A 354 -21.09 18.51 13.33
N LEU A 355 -22.32 18.15 12.94
CA LEU A 355 -23.45 19.08 12.86
C LEU A 355 -24.38 19.05 14.09
N GLY A 356 -24.10 18.15 15.04
CA GLY A 356 -24.87 17.99 16.28
C GLY A 356 -26.16 17.17 16.10
N ARG A 357 -26.76 16.74 17.23
CA ARG A 357 -27.90 15.79 17.30
C ARG A 357 -29.26 16.35 16.85
N ARG A 358 -29.36 17.62 16.47
CA ARG A 358 -30.65 18.31 16.21
C ARG A 358 -30.98 18.51 14.72
N ALA A 359 -30.11 18.10 13.81
CA ALA A 359 -30.37 18.26 12.39
C ALA A 359 -31.17 17.05 11.87
N THR A 360 -32.46 17.25 11.58
CA THR A 360 -33.27 16.29 10.83
C THR A 360 -32.92 16.39 9.35
N VAL A 361 -32.56 15.25 8.75
CA VAL A 361 -31.99 15.12 7.40
C VAL A 361 -32.91 15.63 6.30
N SER A 362 -34.23 15.54 6.48
CA SER A 362 -35.25 15.65 5.43
C SER A 362 -35.23 16.96 4.64
N ASP A 363 -34.60 18.01 5.16
CA ASP A 363 -34.70 19.36 4.59
C ASP A 363 -33.35 20.05 4.36
N LEU A 364 -32.23 19.36 4.58
CA LEU A 364 -30.89 19.94 4.43
C LEU A 364 -30.32 19.67 3.04
N SER A 365 -30.10 20.72 2.25
CA SER A 365 -29.35 20.68 1.00
C SER A 365 -28.09 21.53 1.07
N LEU A 366 -27.05 21.11 0.33
CA LEU A 366 -25.87 21.94 0.10
C LEU A 366 -26.07 22.76 -1.17
N THR A 367 -25.86 24.07 -1.09
CA THR A 367 -26.00 24.99 -2.23
C THR A 367 -24.78 25.88 -2.38
N ILE A 368 -24.52 26.29 -3.63
CA ILE A 368 -23.49 27.25 -3.99
C ILE A 368 -24.25 28.44 -4.59
N PRO A 369 -24.29 29.61 -3.92
CA PRO A 369 -25.01 30.76 -4.44
C PRO A 369 -24.42 31.23 -5.77
N GLU A 370 -25.27 31.67 -6.68
CA GLU A 370 -24.82 32.33 -7.91
C GLU A 370 -23.97 33.56 -7.56
N GLY A 371 -22.78 33.68 -8.18
CA GLY A 371 -21.86 34.80 -7.94
C GLY A 371 -21.00 34.71 -6.67
N ALA A 372 -21.07 33.61 -5.89
CA ALA A 372 -20.24 33.42 -4.69
C ALA A 372 -18.78 33.03 -5.03
N VAL A 373 -18.10 33.84 -5.83
CA VAL A 373 -16.65 33.76 -6.03
C VAL A 373 -16.00 34.67 -5.00
N LYS A 374 -15.17 34.11 -4.11
CA LYS A 374 -14.27 34.94 -3.32
C LYS A 374 -13.31 35.65 -4.26
N GLU A 375 -13.32 36.98 -4.23
CA GLU A 375 -12.17 37.76 -4.69
C GLU A 375 -10.96 37.29 -3.86
N ALA A 376 -9.88 36.94 -4.57
CA ALA A 376 -8.70 36.27 -4.03
C ALA A 376 -7.87 37.17 -3.11
#